data_AF-A0AAW4NA99-F1
#
_entry.id   AF-A0AAW4NA99-F1
#
_cell.length_a   1.000
_cell.length_b   1.000
_cell.length_c   1.000
_cell.angle_alpha   90.00
_cell.angle_beta   90.00
_cell.angle_gamma   90.00
#
_symmetry.space_group_name_H-M   'P 1'
#
loop_
_entity.id
_entity.type
_entity.pdbx_description
1 polymer ?
#
loop_
_entity_poly.entity_id
_entity_poly.type
_entity_poly.pdbx_seq_one_letter_code
_entity_poly.pdbx_strand_id
1 'polypeptide(L)'
;MSINIDEFRVLRTLSDGEQHDKAPKGLTDAQFCIAVQLLKQKNLIYAAFEEGGKVISSKINMAGCAVLDALTELEKAILNHALYARNIRKCDYEILLDLKNNGSNAFSKEIKDDSSFFKRISLLRRDKMVTYSYDYYSLADKGYELIKAIEYEVNEALSKKNIQVPGFIEPDADIQDSFADSANQVEQKSKTQSDKTSDICIKGGRLSGFMKVIKAMCDANYFEKKDGGKVNQGDVMDLMSEAFHSDQLNGKNYSSLLNKCVKATENTYFNTFVELEDKAETFYKACHDRAKNKD
;
A
#
# COMPACT_ATOMS: atom_id res chain seq x y z
N MET A 1 -7.03 18.21 -12.09
CA MET A 1 -5.66 18.46 -11.58
C MET A 1 -4.72 17.33 -12.01
N SER A 2 -3.56 17.66 -12.60
CA SER A 2 -2.50 16.71 -12.94
C SER A 2 -1.22 16.98 -12.14
N ILE A 3 -0.50 15.92 -11.80
CA ILE A 3 0.80 15.98 -11.11
C ILE A 3 1.85 15.31 -12.00
N ASN A 4 2.95 16.01 -12.27
CA ASN A 4 4.08 15.43 -12.99
C ASN A 4 5.05 14.69 -12.04
N ILE A 5 6.03 13.99 -12.61
CA ILE A 5 6.97 13.16 -11.83
C ILE A 5 7.86 13.97 -10.88
N ASP A 6 8.27 15.19 -11.27
CA ASP A 6 9.10 16.05 -10.44
C ASP A 6 8.30 16.62 -9.26
N GLU A 7 7.04 17.02 -9.51
CA GLU A 7 6.08 17.41 -8.46
C GLU A 7 5.81 16.27 -7.47
N PHE A 8 5.66 15.03 -7.96
CA PHE A 8 5.50 13.86 -7.09
C PHE A 8 6.73 13.62 -6.21
N ARG A 9 7.95 13.73 -6.77
CA ARG A 9 9.20 13.59 -6.01
C ARG A 9 9.34 14.67 -4.93
N VAL A 10 8.94 15.90 -5.24
CA VAL A 10 8.91 16.98 -4.26
C VAL A 10 7.90 16.69 -3.16
N LEU A 11 6.65 16.32 -3.49
CA LEU A 11 5.65 15.94 -2.49
C LEU A 11 6.13 14.82 -1.57
N ARG A 12 6.76 13.78 -2.13
CA ARG A 12 7.37 12.68 -1.37
C ARG A 12 8.46 13.17 -0.42
N THR A 13 9.27 14.14 -0.83
CA THR A 13 10.34 14.68 0.04
C THR A 13 9.75 15.48 1.19
N LEU A 14 8.65 16.18 0.95
CA LEU A 14 7.92 16.96 1.95
C LEU A 14 7.01 16.10 2.85
N SER A 15 6.99 14.77 2.69
CA SER A 15 6.06 13.88 3.39
C SER A 15 6.28 13.80 4.89
N ASP A 16 7.47 14.18 5.36
CA ASP A 16 7.79 14.28 6.80
C ASP A 16 7.06 15.44 7.48
N GLY A 17 6.42 16.33 6.71
CA GLY A 17 5.71 17.50 7.23
C GLY A 17 6.63 18.61 7.71
N GLU A 18 7.94 18.47 7.52
CA GLU A 18 8.94 19.47 7.88
C GLU A 18 9.10 20.53 6.77
N GLN A 19 9.84 21.59 7.08
CA GLN A 19 10.18 22.62 6.10
C GLN A 19 11.47 22.26 5.37
N HIS A 20 11.43 22.32 4.04
CA HIS A 20 12.58 22.05 3.19
C HIS A 20 12.89 23.23 2.26
N ASP A 21 14.18 23.50 2.09
CA ASP A 21 14.74 24.58 1.27
C ASP A 21 15.64 24.08 0.12
N LYS A 22 15.87 22.77 0.04
CA LYS A 22 16.82 22.14 -0.88
C LYS A 22 16.15 21.13 -1.80
N ALA A 23 16.71 20.99 -3.00
CA ALA A 23 16.27 20.01 -3.97
C ALA A 23 16.46 18.57 -3.45
N PRO A 24 15.49 17.67 -3.68
CA PRO A 24 15.66 16.25 -3.41
C PRO A 24 16.80 15.64 -4.23
N LYS A 25 17.39 14.54 -3.74
CA LYS A 25 18.34 13.76 -4.53
C LYS A 25 17.72 13.38 -5.88
N GLY A 26 18.39 13.73 -6.97
CA GLY A 26 17.96 13.42 -8.33
C GLY A 26 17.12 14.50 -9.03
N LEU A 27 16.85 15.64 -8.38
CA LEU A 27 16.37 16.85 -9.05
C LEU A 27 17.45 17.93 -9.05
N THR A 28 17.49 18.71 -10.14
CA THR A 28 18.26 19.96 -10.17
C THR A 28 17.51 21.06 -9.39
N ASP A 29 18.24 22.09 -8.92
CA ASP A 29 17.63 23.24 -8.23
C ASP A 29 16.57 23.94 -9.08
N ALA A 30 16.77 24.01 -10.41
CA ALA A 30 15.82 24.58 -11.34
C ALA A 30 14.51 23.76 -11.41
N GLN A 31 14.62 22.43 -11.54
CA GLN A 31 13.45 21.53 -11.52
C GLN A 31 12.70 21.61 -10.19
N PHE A 32 13.45 21.66 -9.08
CA PHE A 32 12.87 21.81 -7.75
C PHE A 32 12.08 23.11 -7.63
N CYS A 33 12.64 24.25 -8.04
CA CYS A 33 11.95 25.53 -8.00
C CYS A 33 10.66 25.53 -8.84
N ILE A 34 10.71 24.99 -10.06
CA ILE A 34 9.54 24.88 -10.94
C ILE A 34 8.46 23.99 -10.29
N ALA A 35 8.85 22.82 -9.76
CA ALA A 35 7.92 21.91 -9.11
C ALA A 35 7.25 22.52 -7.87
N VAL A 36 8.02 23.21 -7.02
CA VAL A 36 7.48 23.91 -5.84
C VAL A 36 6.51 25.03 -6.24
N GLN A 37 6.82 25.78 -7.31
CA GLN A 37 5.91 26.82 -7.83
C GLN A 37 4.58 26.22 -8.32
N LEU A 38 4.63 25.16 -9.10
CA LEU A 38 3.43 24.47 -9.61
C LEU A 38 2.59 23.86 -8.48
N LEU A 39 3.24 23.21 -7.51
CA LEU A 39 2.56 22.64 -6.34
C LEU A 39 1.90 23.71 -5.46
N LYS A 40 2.54 24.89 -5.33
CA LYS A 40 1.94 26.04 -4.63
C LYS A 40 0.71 26.57 -5.38
N GLN A 41 0.79 26.72 -6.70
CA GLN A 41 -0.36 27.14 -7.52
C GLN A 41 -1.54 26.16 -7.40
N LYS A 42 -1.24 24.87 -7.24
CA LYS A 42 -2.22 23.81 -7.01
C LYS A 42 -2.73 23.72 -5.57
N ASN A 43 -2.30 24.62 -4.67
CA ASN A 43 -2.63 24.63 -3.25
C ASN A 43 -2.32 23.30 -2.53
N LEU A 44 -1.24 22.62 -2.91
CA LEU A 44 -0.82 21.34 -2.29
C LEU A 44 0.29 21.51 -1.25
N ILE A 45 0.96 22.66 -1.27
CA ILE A 45 2.05 22.98 -0.34
C ILE A 45 1.95 24.43 0.09
N TYR A 46 2.55 24.75 1.23
CA TYR A 46 2.94 26.10 1.61
C TYR A 46 4.38 26.33 1.15
N ALA A 47 4.65 27.41 0.42
CA ALA A 47 6.01 27.73 -0.01
C ALA A 47 6.30 29.24 -0.02
N ALA A 48 7.49 29.60 0.45
CA ALA A 48 8.04 30.96 0.43
C ALA A 48 9.22 31.03 -0.56
N PHE A 49 9.30 32.15 -1.29
CA PHE A 49 10.33 32.37 -2.30
C PHE A 49 11.08 33.68 -2.05
N GLU A 50 12.36 33.65 -2.36
CA GLU A 50 13.27 34.80 -2.36
C GLU A 50 13.14 35.58 -3.68
N GLU A 51 13.69 36.79 -3.72
CA GLU A 51 13.76 37.59 -4.92
C GLU A 51 14.57 36.82 -6.00
N GLY A 52 13.99 36.65 -7.20
CA GLY A 52 14.54 35.76 -8.23
C GLY A 52 13.99 34.32 -8.23
N GLY A 53 13.03 33.99 -7.37
CA GLY A 53 12.24 32.76 -7.47
C GLY A 53 12.85 31.52 -6.80
N LYS A 54 13.91 31.71 -6.00
CA LYS A 54 14.53 30.64 -5.20
C LYS A 54 13.63 30.24 -4.03
N VAL A 55 13.52 28.95 -3.74
CA VAL A 55 12.71 28.43 -2.63
C VAL A 55 13.44 28.67 -1.30
N ILE A 56 12.77 29.34 -0.35
CA ILE A 56 13.28 29.56 1.02
C ILE A 56 12.72 28.49 1.96
N SER A 57 11.45 28.17 1.80
CA SER A 57 10.80 27.12 2.57
C SER A 57 9.65 26.52 1.78
N SER A 58 9.47 25.21 1.94
CA SER A 58 8.37 24.45 1.37
C SER A 58 7.90 23.40 2.37
N LYS A 59 6.59 23.24 2.52
CA LYS A 59 5.97 22.29 3.45
C LYS A 59 4.66 21.78 2.85
N ILE A 60 4.43 20.47 2.92
CA ILE A 60 3.18 19.87 2.44
C ILE A 60 1.99 20.31 3.31
N ASN A 61 0.82 20.49 2.69
CA ASN A 61 -0.43 20.74 3.40
C ASN A 61 -1.36 19.52 3.33
N MET A 62 -2.52 19.57 3.98
CA MET A 62 -3.45 18.41 4.03
C MET A 62 -3.92 17.95 2.65
N ALA A 63 -4.16 18.87 1.71
CA ALA A 63 -4.54 18.51 0.35
C ALA A 63 -3.38 17.82 -0.39
N GLY A 64 -2.15 18.34 -0.21
CA GLY A 64 -0.94 17.70 -0.71
C GLY A 64 -0.74 16.29 -0.14
N CYS A 65 -1.00 16.07 1.15
CA CYS A 65 -0.91 14.74 1.75
C CYS A 65 -1.91 13.77 1.11
N ALA A 66 -3.18 14.17 0.94
CA ALA A 66 -4.19 13.33 0.30
C ALA A 66 -3.83 12.98 -1.14
N VAL A 67 -3.27 13.95 -1.89
CA VAL A 67 -2.73 13.70 -3.23
C VAL A 67 -1.57 12.72 -3.16
N LEU A 68 -0.60 12.94 -2.26
CA LEU A 68 0.57 12.08 -2.10
C LEU A 68 0.18 10.63 -1.75
N ASP A 69 -0.83 10.42 -0.89
CA ASP A 69 -1.33 9.09 -0.54
C ASP A 69 -1.89 8.38 -1.79
N ALA A 70 -2.73 9.07 -2.58
CA ALA A 70 -3.27 8.53 -3.82
C ALA A 70 -2.17 8.20 -4.85
N LEU A 71 -1.16 9.07 -4.98
CA LEU A 71 0.00 8.86 -5.84
C LEU A 71 0.85 7.68 -5.39
N THR A 72 1.01 7.49 -4.07
CA THR A 72 1.78 6.40 -3.48
C THR A 72 1.10 5.06 -3.71
N GLU A 73 -0.23 4.97 -3.56
CA GLU A 73 -0.96 3.75 -3.90
C GLU A 73 -0.93 3.46 -5.40
N LEU A 74 -0.97 4.48 -6.26
CA LEU A 74 -0.79 4.30 -7.71
C LEU A 74 0.61 3.77 -8.05
N GLU A 75 1.67 4.37 -7.52
CA GLU A 75 3.04 3.88 -7.72
C GLU A 75 3.18 2.44 -7.26
N LYS A 76 2.63 2.09 -6.09
CA LYS A 76 2.63 0.73 -5.55
C LYS A 76 1.89 -0.26 -6.46
N ALA A 77 0.76 0.13 -7.05
CA ALA A 77 0.04 -0.69 -8.03
C ALA A 77 0.88 -0.93 -9.29
N ILE A 78 1.51 0.11 -9.83
CA ILE A 78 2.40 0.03 -10.99
C ILE A 78 3.61 -0.86 -10.68
N LEU A 79 4.24 -0.68 -9.52
CA LEU A 79 5.36 -1.50 -9.05
C LEU A 79 4.95 -2.97 -8.96
N ASN A 80 3.82 -3.28 -8.34
CA ASN A 80 3.34 -4.66 -8.21
C ASN A 80 3.11 -5.31 -9.58
N HIS A 81 2.59 -4.56 -10.55
CA HIS A 81 2.45 -5.03 -11.93
C HIS A 81 3.81 -5.33 -12.58
N ALA A 82 4.77 -4.39 -12.47
CA ALA A 82 6.12 -4.55 -13.02
C ALA A 82 6.87 -5.75 -12.40
N LEU A 83 6.65 -6.00 -11.11
CA LEU A 83 7.19 -7.15 -10.38
C LEU A 83 6.54 -8.46 -10.84
N TYR A 84 5.20 -8.49 -10.96
CA TYR A 84 4.46 -9.66 -11.41
C TYR A 84 4.88 -10.08 -12.82
N ALA A 85 5.00 -9.12 -13.75
CA ALA A 85 5.45 -9.37 -15.13
C ALA A 85 6.84 -10.02 -15.21
N ARG A 86 7.68 -9.81 -14.19
CA ARG A 86 9.05 -10.37 -14.09
C ARG A 86 9.13 -11.59 -13.18
N ASN A 87 8.00 -12.05 -12.64
CA ASN A 87 7.94 -13.12 -11.65
C ASN A 87 8.82 -12.86 -10.41
N ILE A 88 8.90 -11.59 -9.97
CA ILE A 88 9.66 -11.18 -8.78
C ILE A 88 8.67 -10.94 -7.64
N ARG A 89 8.95 -11.52 -6.47
CA ARG A 89 8.14 -11.28 -5.27
C ARG A 89 8.54 -9.94 -4.64
N LYS A 90 7.57 -9.20 -4.09
CA LYS A 90 7.80 -7.90 -3.41
C LYS A 90 8.93 -7.96 -2.38
N CYS A 91 8.90 -8.96 -1.51
CA CYS A 91 9.92 -9.17 -0.48
C CYS A 91 11.30 -9.58 -1.02
N ASP A 92 11.37 -10.18 -2.21
CA ASP A 92 12.68 -10.41 -2.85
C ASP A 92 13.22 -9.10 -3.44
N TYR A 93 12.34 -8.27 -4.02
CA TYR A 93 12.69 -6.94 -4.50
C TYR A 93 13.13 -6.00 -3.37
N GLU A 94 12.48 -6.07 -2.20
CA GLU A 94 12.87 -5.31 -0.99
C GLU A 94 14.29 -5.67 -0.53
N ILE A 95 14.68 -6.96 -0.55
CA ILE A 95 16.05 -7.39 -0.26
C ILE A 95 17.05 -6.76 -1.24
N LEU A 96 16.70 -6.71 -2.54
CA LEU A 96 17.56 -6.10 -3.58
C LEU A 96 17.69 -4.59 -3.40
N LEU A 97 16.60 -3.89 -3.07
CA LEU A 97 16.62 -2.45 -2.79
C LEU A 97 17.44 -2.12 -1.54
N ASP A 98 17.33 -2.94 -0.50
CA ASP A 98 18.06 -2.72 0.74
C ASP A 98 19.58 -2.88 0.52
N LEU A 99 19.99 -3.88 -0.28
CA LEU A 99 21.38 -4.01 -0.73
C LEU A 99 21.85 -2.81 -1.58
N LYS A 100 21.00 -2.26 -2.44
CA LYS A 100 21.32 -1.07 -3.25
C LYS A 100 21.55 0.16 -2.38
N ASN A 101 20.73 0.34 -1.34
CA ASN A 101 20.70 1.55 -0.53
C ASN A 101 21.67 1.52 0.65
N ASN A 102 21.78 0.38 1.34
CA ASN A 102 22.53 0.24 2.60
C ASN A 102 23.88 -0.46 2.41
N GLY A 103 24.13 -1.03 1.23
CA GLY A 103 25.34 -1.80 0.96
C GLY A 103 25.33 -3.18 1.62
N SER A 104 26.49 -3.85 1.61
CA SER A 104 26.57 -5.31 1.66
C SER A 104 26.34 -5.99 3.02
N ASN A 105 26.11 -5.20 4.07
CA ASN A 105 26.22 -5.66 5.47
C ASN A 105 25.04 -5.21 6.35
N ALA A 106 24.26 -4.24 5.87
CA ALA A 106 23.31 -3.50 6.69
C ALA A 106 21.88 -3.73 6.21
N PHE A 107 21.45 -5.00 6.23
CA PHE A 107 20.03 -5.29 6.02
C PHE A 107 19.19 -4.59 7.09
N SER A 108 18.09 -3.95 6.68
CA SER A 108 17.12 -3.39 7.61
C SER A 108 16.62 -4.47 8.59
N LYS A 109 16.26 -4.04 9.81
CA LYS A 109 15.80 -4.96 10.86
C LYS A 109 14.57 -5.76 10.40
N GLU A 110 13.65 -5.11 9.70
CA GLU A 110 12.44 -5.71 9.14
C GLU A 110 12.75 -6.86 8.19
N ILE A 111 13.77 -6.71 7.33
CA ILE A 111 14.20 -7.76 6.40
C ILE A 111 14.89 -8.90 7.16
N LYS A 112 15.74 -8.60 8.16
CA LYS A 112 16.45 -9.62 8.95
C LYS A 112 15.52 -10.47 9.82
N ASP A 113 14.47 -9.87 10.36
CA ASP A 113 13.52 -10.53 11.25
C ASP A 113 12.52 -11.42 10.49
N ASP A 114 12.45 -11.33 9.16
CA ASP A 114 11.67 -12.25 8.33
C ASP A 114 12.30 -13.67 8.37
N SER A 115 11.57 -14.62 8.95
CA SER A 115 11.95 -16.04 9.02
C SER A 115 12.34 -16.68 7.67
N SER A 116 11.89 -16.11 6.56
CA SER A 116 12.16 -16.56 5.20
C SER A 116 13.38 -15.87 4.54
N PHE A 117 13.99 -14.88 5.19
CA PHE A 117 15.11 -14.08 4.69
C PHE A 117 16.25 -14.94 4.12
N PHE A 118 16.82 -15.85 4.92
CA PHE A 118 17.95 -16.68 4.51
C PHE A 118 17.62 -17.59 3.31
N LYS A 119 16.38 -18.07 3.23
CA LYS A 119 15.91 -18.85 2.08
C LYS A 119 15.82 -17.99 0.83
N ARG A 120 15.28 -16.77 0.95
CA ARG A 120 15.11 -15.82 -0.18
C ARG A 120 16.44 -15.33 -0.71
N ILE A 121 17.34 -14.87 0.15
CA ILE A 121 18.65 -14.40 -0.28
C ILE A 121 19.48 -15.52 -0.95
N SER A 122 19.32 -16.76 -0.48
CA SER A 122 19.91 -17.94 -1.11
C SER A 122 19.34 -18.22 -2.52
N LEU A 123 18.04 -17.99 -2.73
CA LEU A 123 17.41 -18.09 -4.06
C LEU A 123 17.87 -16.97 -4.98
N LEU A 124 17.89 -15.72 -4.52
CA LEU A 124 18.41 -14.57 -5.26
C LEU A 124 19.87 -14.77 -5.69
N ARG A 125 20.68 -15.42 -4.84
CA ARG A 125 22.05 -15.82 -5.17
C ARG A 125 22.09 -16.87 -6.27
N ARG A 126 21.22 -17.88 -6.21
CA ARG A 126 21.09 -18.92 -7.25
C ARG A 126 20.69 -18.30 -8.60
N ASP A 127 19.83 -17.30 -8.57
CA ASP A 127 19.37 -16.56 -9.75
C ASP A 127 20.39 -15.52 -10.24
N LYS A 128 21.56 -15.44 -9.59
CA LYS A 128 22.69 -14.54 -9.89
C LYS A 128 22.33 -13.05 -9.76
N MET A 129 21.34 -12.72 -8.93
CA MET A 129 20.98 -11.32 -8.62
C MET A 129 21.80 -10.77 -7.45
N VAL A 130 22.27 -11.66 -6.58
CA VAL A 130 23.07 -11.36 -5.40
C VAL A 130 24.34 -12.23 -5.40
N THR A 131 25.46 -11.67 -4.98
CA THR A 131 26.72 -12.37 -4.73
C THR A 131 26.99 -12.47 -3.22
N TYR A 132 27.76 -13.48 -2.82
CA TYR A 132 28.20 -13.67 -1.44
C TYR A 132 29.72 -13.79 -1.42
N SER A 133 30.40 -12.91 -0.68
CA SER A 133 31.85 -12.88 -0.53
C SER A 133 32.24 -12.44 0.87
N TYR A 134 33.17 -13.14 1.51
CA TYR A 134 33.72 -12.78 2.83
C TYR A 134 32.66 -12.42 3.87
N ASP A 135 31.58 -13.21 3.94
CA ASP A 135 30.44 -13.01 4.85
C ASP A 135 29.54 -11.79 4.57
N TYR A 136 29.65 -11.23 3.36
CA TYR A 136 28.84 -10.12 2.90
C TYR A 136 28.04 -10.47 1.66
N TYR A 137 26.84 -9.90 1.56
CA TYR A 137 25.97 -10.03 0.40
C TYR A 137 26.05 -8.75 -0.42
N SER A 138 26.24 -8.84 -1.73
CA SER A 138 26.26 -7.67 -2.61
C SER A 138 25.37 -7.88 -3.83
N LEU A 139 24.89 -6.81 -4.43
CA LEU A 139 24.18 -6.90 -5.71
C LEU A 139 25.15 -7.33 -6.81
N ALA A 140 24.73 -8.31 -7.60
CA ALA A 140 25.35 -8.60 -8.88
C ALA A 140 24.82 -7.64 -9.96
N ASP A 141 25.50 -7.56 -11.10
CA ASP A 141 25.08 -6.73 -12.24
C ASP A 141 23.62 -6.99 -12.64
N LYS A 142 23.22 -8.27 -12.70
CA LYS A 142 21.84 -8.67 -12.99
C LYS A 142 20.83 -8.11 -11.98
N GLY A 143 21.22 -8.01 -10.69
CA GLY A 143 20.40 -7.39 -9.65
C GLY A 143 20.25 -5.88 -9.88
N TYR A 144 21.34 -5.19 -10.21
CA TYR A 144 21.31 -3.76 -10.56
C TYR A 144 20.47 -3.47 -11.80
N GLU A 145 20.61 -4.29 -12.86
CA GLU A 145 19.84 -4.17 -14.10
C GLU A 145 18.35 -4.37 -13.85
N LEU A 146 17.98 -5.38 -13.05
CA LEU A 146 16.60 -5.64 -12.68
C LEU A 146 15.97 -4.43 -11.96
N ILE A 147 16.66 -3.89 -10.94
CA ILE A 147 16.19 -2.72 -10.21
C ILE A 147 16.03 -1.53 -11.16
N LYS A 148 17.04 -1.23 -11.99
CA LYS A 148 16.98 -0.12 -12.95
C LYS A 148 15.83 -0.28 -13.94
N ALA A 149 15.57 -1.48 -14.43
CA ALA A 149 14.48 -1.74 -15.37
C ALA A 149 13.10 -1.53 -14.72
N ILE A 150 12.93 -1.99 -13.47
CA ILE A 150 11.68 -1.76 -12.70
C ILE A 150 11.51 -0.27 -12.41
N GLU A 151 12.56 0.41 -11.93
CA GLU A 151 12.51 1.85 -11.66
C GLU A 151 12.19 2.66 -12.92
N TYR A 152 12.77 2.31 -14.06
CA TYR A 152 12.47 2.96 -15.34
C TYR A 152 11.00 2.78 -15.72
N GLU A 153 10.48 1.54 -15.69
CA GLU A 153 9.09 1.25 -16.05
C GLU A 153 8.09 1.97 -15.13
N VAL A 154 8.36 1.99 -13.82
CA VAL A 154 7.53 2.71 -12.86
C VAL A 154 7.53 4.22 -13.16
N ASN A 155 8.71 4.81 -13.36
CA ASN A 155 8.83 6.24 -13.69
C ASN A 155 8.16 6.58 -15.03
N GLU A 156 8.31 5.73 -16.03
CA GLU A 156 7.69 5.91 -17.35
C GLU A 156 6.17 5.83 -17.28
N ALA A 157 5.63 4.84 -16.56
CA ALA A 157 4.19 4.67 -16.36
C ALA A 157 3.58 5.83 -15.57
N LEU A 158 4.27 6.31 -14.53
CA LEU A 158 3.87 7.50 -13.77
C LEU A 158 3.92 8.78 -14.62
N SER A 159 4.90 8.90 -15.52
CA SER A 159 5.04 10.08 -16.40
C SER A 159 3.98 10.12 -17.50
N LYS A 160 3.57 8.96 -18.04
CA LYS A 160 2.55 8.84 -19.10
C LYS A 160 1.13 9.04 -18.59
N LYS A 161 0.85 8.60 -17.37
CA LYS A 161 -0.42 8.89 -16.71
C LYS A 161 -0.33 10.30 -16.14
N ASN A 162 -0.79 11.30 -16.88
CA ASN A 162 -1.08 12.61 -16.31
C ASN A 162 -1.97 12.37 -15.08
N ILE A 163 -1.43 12.51 -13.86
CA ILE A 163 -2.01 11.80 -12.71
C ILE A 163 -3.29 12.52 -12.29
N GLN A 164 -4.43 12.07 -12.82
CA GLN A 164 -5.74 12.59 -12.45
C GLN A 164 -6.05 12.11 -11.04
N VAL A 165 -5.98 13.04 -10.09
CA VAL A 165 -6.44 12.81 -8.73
C VAL A 165 -7.98 12.88 -8.73
N PRO A 166 -8.70 11.81 -8.37
CA PRO A 166 -10.15 11.85 -8.26
C PRO A 166 -10.58 12.80 -7.12
N GLY A 167 -11.49 13.73 -7.38
CA GLY A 167 -12.17 14.51 -6.34
C GLY A 167 -11.82 16.01 -6.22
N PHE A 168 -11.06 16.59 -7.16
CA PHE A 168 -10.85 18.04 -7.19
C PHE A 168 -11.79 18.71 -8.20
N ILE A 169 -12.75 19.49 -7.70
CA ILE A 169 -13.49 20.46 -8.51
C ILE A 169 -12.52 21.61 -8.78
N GLU A 170 -12.19 21.86 -10.04
CA GLU A 170 -11.48 23.06 -10.45
C GLU A 170 -12.27 24.28 -9.96
N PRO A 171 -11.62 25.26 -9.28
CA PRO A 171 -12.24 26.56 -9.16
C PRO A 171 -12.26 27.17 -10.56
N ASP A 172 -13.46 27.43 -11.07
CA ASP A 172 -13.69 28.19 -12.28
C ASP A 172 -12.85 29.48 -12.25
N ALA A 173 -11.92 29.56 -13.19
CA ALA A 173 -11.29 30.81 -13.56
C ALA A 173 -11.47 30.97 -15.06
N ASP A 174 -12.56 31.65 -15.42
CA ASP A 174 -12.60 32.47 -16.62
C ASP A 174 -11.29 33.27 -16.73
N ILE A 175 -10.53 33.02 -17.82
CA ILE A 175 -9.99 34.01 -18.76
C ILE A 175 -9.21 33.23 -19.84
N GLN A 176 -9.83 33.16 -21.03
CA GLN A 176 -9.35 33.32 -22.41
C GLN A 176 -7.88 32.93 -22.74
N ASP A 177 -7.55 32.27 -23.87
CA ASP A 177 -8.15 32.33 -25.20
C ASP A 177 -7.67 31.12 -26.04
N SER A 178 -8.58 30.71 -26.94
CA SER A 178 -8.52 29.84 -28.12
C SER A 178 -7.26 29.05 -28.51
N PHE A 179 -7.44 27.76 -28.83
CA PHE A 179 -7.44 27.27 -30.22
C PHE A 179 -8.18 25.92 -30.35
N ALA A 180 -9.40 26.03 -30.87
CA ALA A 180 -10.08 25.20 -31.87
C ALA A 180 -10.11 23.65 -31.77
N ASP A 181 -11.35 23.18 -31.79
CA ASP A 181 -11.88 21.97 -32.45
C ASP A 181 -11.62 20.59 -31.85
N SER A 182 -12.54 20.18 -30.97
CA SER A 182 -13.38 19.01 -31.29
C SER A 182 -14.70 19.05 -30.50
N ALA A 183 -15.65 19.84 -31.02
CA ALA A 183 -17.06 19.67 -30.71
C ALA A 183 -17.57 18.40 -31.41
N ASN A 184 -17.78 17.33 -30.64
CA ASN A 184 -18.89 16.38 -30.78
C ASN A 184 -18.64 15.15 -29.89
N GLN A 185 -19.15 15.17 -28.67
CA GLN A 185 -19.93 14.05 -28.13
C GLN A 185 -20.68 14.43 -26.84
N VAL A 186 -21.96 14.10 -26.89
CA VAL A 186 -23.07 14.29 -25.96
C VAL A 186 -22.74 13.88 -24.52
N GLU A 187 -23.05 14.76 -23.56
CA GLU A 187 -23.07 14.46 -22.12
C GLU A 187 -24.14 13.41 -21.77
N GLN A 188 -23.79 12.47 -20.90
CA GLN A 188 -24.77 11.69 -20.16
C GLN A 188 -24.95 12.27 -18.75
N LYS A 189 -26.16 12.79 -18.51
CA LYS A 189 -26.70 13.13 -17.18
C LYS A 189 -26.47 11.97 -16.19
N SER A 190 -25.80 12.31 -15.09
CA SER A 190 -25.89 11.70 -13.76
C SER A 190 -26.92 10.57 -13.59
N LYS A 191 -26.42 9.34 -13.48
CA LYS A 191 -27.05 8.26 -12.73
C LYS A 191 -26.03 7.57 -11.84
N THR A 192 -26.25 7.74 -10.54
CA THR A 192 -25.74 6.99 -9.41
C THR A 192 -25.87 5.48 -9.66
N GLN A 193 -24.76 4.72 -9.69
CA GLN A 193 -24.60 3.36 -9.14
C GLN A 193 -23.25 2.75 -9.54
N SER A 194 -22.49 2.34 -8.52
CA SER A 194 -21.68 1.10 -8.46
C SER A 194 -20.76 0.79 -9.65
N ASP A 195 -19.46 1.01 -9.46
CA ASP A 195 -18.45 0.08 -10.01
C ASP A 195 -17.39 -0.23 -8.94
N LYS A 196 -17.41 -1.49 -8.52
CA LYS A 196 -16.57 -2.14 -7.52
C LYS A 196 -15.37 -2.78 -8.19
N THR A 197 -14.19 -2.74 -7.56
CA THR A 197 -13.22 -3.85 -7.63
C THR A 197 -12.43 -3.96 -6.33
N SER A 198 -12.97 -4.64 -5.31
CA SER A 198 -12.11 -5.43 -4.42
C SER A 198 -11.92 -6.81 -5.06
N ASP A 199 -10.66 -7.21 -5.30
CA ASP A 199 -10.30 -8.46 -5.98
C ASP A 199 -10.46 -9.72 -5.10
N ILE A 200 -11.00 -9.58 -3.89
CA ILE A 200 -11.02 -10.64 -2.89
C ILE A 200 -12.44 -11.19 -2.77
N CYS A 201 -12.66 -12.37 -3.36
CA CYS A 201 -13.90 -13.14 -3.20
C CYS A 201 -13.70 -14.34 -2.26
N ILE A 202 -14.73 -14.71 -1.49
CA ILE A 202 -14.71 -15.94 -0.70
C ILE A 202 -14.89 -17.13 -1.64
N LYS A 203 -13.86 -17.98 -1.74
CA LYS A 203 -13.92 -19.20 -2.56
C LYS A 203 -15.11 -20.07 -2.16
N GLY A 204 -15.88 -20.52 -3.15
CA GLY A 204 -17.03 -21.41 -2.95
C GLY A 204 -16.69 -22.61 -2.05
N GLY A 205 -17.57 -22.89 -1.07
CA GLY A 205 -17.39 -23.96 -0.06
C GLY A 205 -16.65 -23.53 1.23
N ARG A 206 -16.02 -22.36 1.27
CA ARG A 206 -15.35 -21.82 2.49
C ARG A 206 -16.17 -20.79 3.27
N LEU A 207 -17.31 -20.38 2.73
CA LEU A 207 -18.19 -19.37 3.31
C LEU A 207 -18.67 -19.74 4.72
N SER A 208 -19.02 -21.01 4.95
CA SER A 208 -19.48 -21.49 6.26
C SER A 208 -18.39 -21.43 7.34
N GLY A 209 -17.13 -21.61 6.97
CA GLY A 209 -15.98 -21.44 7.88
C GLY A 209 -15.73 -19.97 8.18
N PHE A 210 -15.77 -19.12 7.14
CA PHE A 210 -15.63 -17.68 7.28
C PHE A 210 -16.68 -17.08 8.23
N MET A 211 -17.96 -17.42 8.05
CA MET A 211 -19.04 -16.95 8.92
C MET A 211 -18.86 -17.33 10.39
N LYS A 212 -18.31 -18.51 10.67
CA LYS A 212 -18.04 -18.97 12.04
C LYS A 212 -16.94 -18.16 12.72
N VAL A 213 -15.88 -17.82 11.98
CA VAL A 213 -14.79 -16.98 12.50
C VAL A 213 -15.32 -15.59 12.87
N ILE A 214 -16.08 -14.96 11.97
CA ILE A 214 -16.64 -13.62 12.27
C ILE A 214 -17.60 -13.67 13.46
N LYS A 215 -18.42 -14.73 13.59
CA LYS A 215 -19.27 -14.90 14.78
C LYS A 215 -18.46 -14.99 16.07
N ALA A 216 -17.39 -15.80 16.09
CA ALA A 216 -16.53 -15.93 17.26
C ALA A 216 -15.88 -14.59 17.64
N MET A 217 -15.46 -13.79 16.65
CA MET A 217 -14.93 -12.45 16.86
C MET A 217 -15.99 -11.49 17.43
N CYS A 218 -17.23 -11.56 16.96
CA CYS A 218 -18.34 -10.78 17.52
C CYS A 218 -18.65 -11.18 18.98
N ASP A 219 -18.70 -12.48 19.29
CA ASP A 219 -18.96 -12.97 20.65
C ASP A 219 -17.83 -12.58 21.63
N ALA A 220 -16.60 -12.45 21.12
CA ALA A 220 -15.44 -11.99 21.88
C ALA A 220 -15.24 -10.46 21.86
N ASN A 221 -16.22 -9.68 21.36
CA ASN A 221 -16.20 -8.21 21.34
C ASN A 221 -14.99 -7.57 20.62
N TYR A 222 -14.50 -8.19 19.55
CA TYR A 222 -13.37 -7.65 18.75
C TYR A 222 -13.72 -6.44 17.88
N PHE A 223 -14.99 -6.06 17.79
CA PHE A 223 -15.45 -4.97 16.96
C PHE A 223 -16.01 -3.85 17.83
N GLU A 224 -15.69 -2.62 17.45
CA GLU A 224 -16.23 -1.40 18.04
C GLU A 224 -16.80 -0.49 16.95
N LYS A 225 -17.83 0.28 17.28
CA LYS A 225 -18.28 1.37 16.41
C LYS A 225 -17.48 2.63 16.75
N LYS A 226 -17.23 3.46 15.73
CA LYS A 226 -16.55 4.75 15.89
C LYS A 226 -17.28 5.71 16.83
N ASP A 227 -18.60 5.55 16.99
CA ASP A 227 -19.43 6.34 17.90
C ASP A 227 -19.49 5.75 19.32
N GLY A 228 -18.75 4.66 19.60
CA GLY A 228 -18.79 3.94 20.87
C GLY A 228 -20.08 3.14 21.10
N GLY A 229 -20.96 3.06 20.11
CA GLY A 229 -22.20 2.30 20.18
C GLY A 229 -21.97 0.79 20.20
N LYS A 230 -22.96 0.05 20.73
CA LYS A 230 -22.93 -1.41 20.73
C LYS A 230 -22.89 -1.95 19.30
N VAL A 231 -21.93 -2.83 19.04
CA VAL A 231 -21.80 -3.50 17.74
C VAL A 231 -22.79 -4.66 17.68
N ASN A 232 -23.66 -4.66 16.66
CA ASN A 232 -24.54 -5.78 16.39
C ASN A 232 -23.90 -6.67 15.31
N GLN A 233 -24.12 -7.98 15.42
CA GLN A 233 -23.58 -8.96 14.46
C GLN A 233 -24.02 -8.68 13.01
N GLY A 234 -25.22 -8.11 12.82
CA GLY A 234 -25.71 -7.69 11.50
C GLY A 234 -24.83 -6.60 10.87
N ASP A 235 -24.44 -5.59 11.65
CA ASP A 235 -23.61 -4.47 11.19
C ASP A 235 -22.23 -4.97 10.70
N VAL A 236 -21.64 -5.93 11.40
CA VAL A 236 -20.35 -6.55 11.03
C VAL A 236 -20.51 -7.39 9.76
N MET A 237 -21.62 -8.11 9.62
CA MET A 237 -21.87 -8.94 8.44
C MET A 237 -22.16 -8.12 7.20
N ASP A 238 -22.86 -7.00 7.33
CA ASP A 238 -23.08 -6.07 6.22
C ASP A 238 -21.76 -5.41 5.79
N LEU A 239 -20.90 -5.03 6.75
CA LEU A 239 -19.54 -4.55 6.46
C LEU A 239 -18.70 -5.59 5.70
N MET A 240 -18.73 -6.86 6.14
CA MET A 240 -18.00 -7.95 5.48
C MET A 240 -18.63 -8.29 4.12
N SER A 241 -19.95 -8.22 3.99
CA SER A 241 -20.68 -8.40 2.73
C SER A 241 -20.28 -7.34 1.71
N GLU A 242 -20.12 -6.09 2.15
CA GLU A 242 -19.64 -4.99 1.32
C GLU A 242 -18.19 -5.20 0.91
N ALA A 243 -17.31 -5.52 1.86
CA ALA A 243 -15.87 -5.72 1.65
C ALA A 243 -15.55 -6.88 0.70
N PHE A 244 -16.28 -8.01 0.82
CA PHE A 244 -16.06 -9.23 0.02
C PHE A 244 -17.07 -9.40 -1.13
N HIS A 245 -17.91 -8.39 -1.37
CA HIS A 245 -18.93 -8.38 -2.42
C HIS A 245 -19.82 -9.63 -2.46
N SER A 246 -20.19 -10.13 -1.28
CA SER A 246 -20.90 -11.40 -1.14
C SER A 246 -22.32 -11.17 -0.66
N ASP A 247 -23.29 -11.15 -1.58
CA ASP A 247 -24.74 -11.03 -1.27
C ASP A 247 -25.26 -12.17 -0.36
N GLN A 248 -24.49 -13.24 -0.18
CA GLN A 248 -24.76 -14.32 0.76
C GLN A 248 -24.50 -13.94 2.22
N LEU A 249 -23.71 -12.88 2.47
CA LEU A 249 -23.39 -12.36 3.81
C LEU A 249 -24.29 -11.20 4.25
N ASN A 250 -25.03 -10.59 3.31
CA ASN A 250 -26.00 -9.53 3.60
C ASN A 250 -27.04 -10.03 4.62
N GLY A 251 -27.38 -9.17 5.59
CA GLY A 251 -28.21 -9.47 6.77
C GLY A 251 -29.54 -10.20 6.51
N LYS A 252 -30.05 -10.22 5.27
CA LYS A 252 -31.26 -10.98 4.89
C LYS A 252 -31.07 -12.50 4.77
N ASN A 253 -29.88 -12.98 4.40
CA ASN A 253 -29.60 -14.42 4.16
C ASN A 253 -28.77 -15.09 5.27
N TYR A 254 -28.02 -14.28 6.01
CA TYR A 254 -27.07 -14.68 7.05
C TYR A 254 -27.69 -15.54 8.17
N SER A 255 -28.83 -15.12 8.73
CA SER A 255 -29.48 -15.80 9.86
C SER A 255 -29.87 -17.25 9.55
N SER A 256 -30.25 -17.53 8.30
CA SER A 256 -30.58 -18.88 7.84
C SER A 256 -29.34 -19.78 7.64
N LEU A 257 -28.21 -19.19 7.22
CA LEU A 257 -26.95 -19.89 6.99
C LEU A 257 -26.23 -20.22 8.30
N LEU A 258 -26.33 -19.34 9.30
CA LEU A 258 -25.86 -19.61 10.66
C LEU A 258 -26.61 -20.77 11.31
N ASN A 259 -27.94 -20.78 11.25
CA ASN A 259 -28.74 -21.85 11.83
C ASN A 259 -28.47 -23.22 11.19
N LYS A 260 -28.07 -23.25 9.90
CA LYS A 260 -27.57 -24.47 9.24
C LYS A 260 -26.16 -24.87 9.72
N CYS A 261 -25.32 -23.90 10.08
CA CYS A 261 -23.94 -24.12 10.51
C CYS A 261 -23.77 -24.56 11.97
N VAL A 262 -24.69 -24.16 12.86
CA VAL A 262 -24.71 -24.56 14.28
C VAL A 262 -25.09 -26.04 14.47
N LYS A 263 -25.71 -26.68 13.45
CA LYS A 263 -26.02 -28.13 13.48
C LYS A 263 -24.82 -29.05 13.24
N ALA A 264 -23.64 -28.51 12.93
CA ALA A 264 -22.39 -29.27 12.88
C ALA A 264 -21.71 -29.16 14.25
N THR A 265 -21.48 -30.30 14.90
CA THR A 265 -21.04 -30.47 16.30
C THR A 265 -19.94 -29.50 16.75
N GLU A 266 -20.23 -28.77 17.83
CA GLU A 266 -19.36 -27.80 18.53
C GLU A 266 -17.93 -28.32 18.79
N ASN A 267 -17.79 -29.64 18.98
CA ASN A 267 -16.59 -30.31 19.45
C ASN A 267 -15.40 -30.29 18.45
N THR A 268 -15.62 -29.89 17.19
CA THR A 268 -14.55 -29.84 16.18
C THR A 268 -13.96 -28.44 16.01
N TYR A 269 -14.69 -27.40 16.42
CA TYR A 269 -14.30 -26.00 16.16
C TYR A 269 -13.28 -25.48 17.16
N PHE A 270 -13.44 -25.83 18.44
CA PHE A 270 -12.48 -25.44 19.47
C PHE A 270 -11.16 -26.20 19.37
N ASN A 271 -11.15 -27.41 18.79
CA ASN A 271 -9.92 -28.20 18.66
C ASN A 271 -8.82 -27.48 17.87
N THR A 272 -9.17 -26.74 16.81
CA THR A 272 -8.15 -25.99 16.05
C THR A 272 -7.57 -24.82 16.85
N PHE A 273 -8.38 -24.17 17.69
CA PHE A 273 -7.91 -23.09 18.57
C PHE A 273 -7.13 -23.64 19.77
N VAL A 274 -7.57 -24.76 20.36
CA VAL A 274 -6.86 -25.48 21.43
C VAL A 274 -5.51 -25.99 20.92
N GLU A 275 -5.44 -26.55 19.70
CA GLU A 275 -4.16 -26.95 19.09
C GLU A 275 -3.21 -25.77 18.81
N LEU A 276 -3.76 -24.60 18.50
CA LEU A 276 -2.99 -23.37 18.31
C LEU A 276 -2.47 -22.82 19.65
N GLU A 277 -3.30 -22.88 20.69
CA GLU A 277 -2.97 -22.49 22.06
C GLU A 277 -1.88 -23.40 22.63
N ASP A 278 -2.01 -24.72 22.51
CA ASP A 278 -1.00 -25.71 22.93
C ASP A 278 0.36 -25.48 22.24
N LYS A 279 0.34 -25.20 20.93
CA LYS A 279 1.55 -24.90 20.15
C LYS A 279 2.19 -23.58 20.58
N ALA A 280 1.38 -22.57 20.89
CA ALA A 280 1.87 -21.28 21.37
C ALA A 280 2.47 -21.41 22.78
N GLU A 281 1.85 -22.16 23.68
CA GLU A 281 2.34 -22.38 25.04
C GLU A 281 3.65 -23.19 25.04
N THR A 282 3.75 -24.21 24.18
CA THR A 282 4.97 -25.00 23.98
C THR A 282 6.12 -24.12 23.48
N PHE A 283 5.84 -23.24 22.51
CA PHE A 283 6.82 -22.29 21.99
C PHE A 283 7.27 -21.31 23.08
N TYR A 284 6.33 -20.79 23.86
CA TYR A 284 6.62 -19.84 24.95
C TYR A 284 7.49 -20.47 26.05
N LYS A 285 7.17 -21.71 26.49
CA LYS A 285 7.99 -22.46 27.46
C LYS A 285 9.40 -22.70 26.93
N ALA A 286 9.55 -23.13 25.68
CA ALA A 286 10.86 -23.34 25.06
C ALA A 286 11.69 -22.04 24.96
N CYS A 287 11.05 -20.90 24.67
CA CYS A 287 11.70 -19.58 24.69
C CYS A 287 12.11 -19.16 26.10
N HIS A 288 11.25 -19.39 27.09
CA HIS A 288 11.50 -19.05 28.49
C HIS A 288 12.63 -19.91 29.11
N ASP A 289 12.70 -21.20 28.78
CA ASP A 289 13.77 -22.09 29.27
C ASP A 289 15.12 -21.78 28.60
N ARG A 290 15.13 -21.41 27.31
CA ARG A 290 16.33 -20.88 26.63
C ARG A 290 16.79 -19.55 27.21
N ALA A 291 15.87 -18.73 27.72
CA ALA A 291 16.21 -17.47 28.37
C ALA A 291 16.80 -17.68 29.78
N LYS A 292 16.42 -18.76 30.48
CA LYS A 292 16.96 -19.12 31.81
C LYS A 292 18.28 -19.89 31.74
N ASN A 293 18.51 -20.70 30.71
CA ASN A 293 19.76 -21.45 30.51
C ASN A 293 20.83 -20.65 29.75
N LYS A 294 21.04 -19.37 30.12
CA LYS A 294 22.23 -18.63 29.69
C LYS A 294 23.36 -18.88 30.70
N ASP A 295 24.00 -20.03 30.54
CA ASP A 295 25.42 -20.31 30.80
C ASP A 295 25.96 -21.09 29.59
#